data_AF-A0A7L2IJT8-F1
#
_entry.id   AF-A0A7L2IJT8-F1
#
_cell.length_a   1.000
_cell.length_b   1.000
_cell.length_c   1.000
_cell.angle_alpha   90.00
_cell.angle_beta   90.00
_cell.angle_gamma   90.00
#
_symmetry.space_group_name_H-M   'P 1'
#
loop_
_entity.id
_entity.type
_entity.pdbx_description
1 polymer ?
#
loop_
_entity_poly.entity_id
_entity_poly.type
_entity_poly.pdbx_seq_one_letter_code
_entity_poly.pdbx_strand_id
1 'polypeptide(L)'
;RGGRKHKGVDVVCEDGSVVFAPFTGRIIKQAKPYGNGNAIDNGVQLSGSGFCIKMFYIKPVKYQGSIKKGEKIGVLLPLQRVYRGIISHVHIQNCDLTDPTPYL
;
A
#
# COMPACT_ATOMS: atom_id res chain seq x y z
N ARG A 1 13.89 11.43 -14.17
CA ARG A 1 14.31 10.23 -14.93
C ARG A 1 14.73 9.15 -13.94
N GLY A 2 13.98 8.05 -13.85
CA GLY A 2 14.36 6.86 -13.10
C GLY A 2 13.99 5.65 -13.95
N GLY A 3 14.99 4.94 -14.48
CA GLY A 3 14.79 3.79 -15.38
C GLY A 3 14.25 2.52 -14.69
N ARG A 4 13.66 2.66 -13.51
CA ARG A 4 13.09 1.53 -12.77
C ARG A 4 11.65 1.35 -13.25
N LYS A 5 11.38 0.23 -13.94
CA LYS A 5 9.99 -0.17 -14.25
C LYS A 5 9.19 -0.13 -12.94
N HIS A 6 8.10 0.63 -12.94
CA HIS A 6 7.14 0.65 -11.84
C HIS A 6 6.54 -0.75 -11.77
N LYS A 7 6.83 -1.47 -10.67
CA LYS A 7 6.41 -2.89 -10.46
C LYS A 7 5.17 -2.98 -9.57
N GLY A 8 4.45 -1.89 -9.49
CA GLY A 8 3.25 -1.73 -8.70
C GLY A 8 2.27 -0.86 -9.46
N VAL A 9 1.11 -0.60 -8.87
CA VAL A 9 0.15 0.35 -9.37
C VAL A 9 -0.16 1.36 -8.28
N ASP A 10 -0.34 2.60 -8.71
CA ASP A 10 -0.67 3.73 -7.85
C ASP A 10 -2.18 3.98 -7.95
N VAL A 11 -2.90 3.69 -6.86
CA VAL A 11 -4.34 3.93 -6.78
C VAL A 11 -4.57 5.31 -6.16
N VAL A 12 -5.10 6.23 -6.95
CA VAL A 12 -5.30 7.64 -6.57
C VAL A 12 -6.21 7.73 -5.34
N CYS A 13 -5.75 8.45 -4.32
CA CYS A 13 -6.54 8.83 -3.15
C CYS A 13 -5.88 10.02 -2.45
N GLU A 14 -6.67 10.83 -1.76
CA GLU A 14 -6.18 12.03 -1.09
C GLU A 14 -5.44 11.69 0.22
N ASP A 15 -4.48 12.52 0.61
CA ASP A 15 -3.79 12.41 1.91
C ASP A 15 -4.83 12.33 3.05
N GLY A 16 -4.67 11.36 3.96
CA GLY A 16 -5.61 11.13 5.05
C GLY A 16 -6.85 10.29 4.70
N SER A 17 -7.07 9.95 3.43
CA SER A 17 -8.20 9.11 3.00
C SER A 17 -8.18 7.73 3.66
N VAL A 18 -9.36 7.17 3.90
CA VAL A 18 -9.50 5.79 4.40
C VAL A 18 -9.11 4.81 3.29
N VAL A 19 -8.29 3.82 3.66
CA VAL A 19 -7.87 2.75 2.76
C VAL A 19 -8.53 1.45 3.20
N PHE A 20 -9.14 0.74 2.26
CA PHE A 20 -9.86 -0.51 2.47
C PHE A 20 -9.08 -1.72 1.94
N ALA A 21 -9.35 -2.89 2.53
CA ALA A 21 -8.80 -4.15 2.09
C ALA A 21 -9.31 -4.52 0.70
N PRO A 22 -8.43 -4.77 -0.29
CA PRO A 22 -8.84 -5.14 -1.65
C PRO A 22 -9.42 -6.56 -1.73
N PHE A 23 -9.04 -7.44 -0.79
CA PHE A 23 -9.50 -8.82 -0.71
C PHE A 23 -9.58 -9.32 0.74
N THR A 24 -10.23 -10.47 0.93
CA THR A 24 -10.27 -11.17 2.23
C THR A 24 -8.99 -11.97 2.42
N GLY A 25 -8.38 -11.87 3.60
CA GLY A 25 -7.09 -12.50 3.85
C GLY A 25 -6.52 -12.15 5.22
N ARG A 26 -5.21 -11.94 5.27
CA ARG A 26 -4.48 -11.58 6.47
C ARG A 26 -3.44 -10.50 6.17
N ILE A 27 -3.29 -9.59 7.12
CA ILE A 27 -2.09 -8.77 7.26
C ILE A 27 -1.00 -9.68 7.84
N ILE A 28 0.10 -9.82 7.10
CA ILE A 28 1.22 -10.70 7.45
C ILE A 28 2.22 -9.97 8.33
N LYS A 29 2.61 -8.75 7.95
CA LYS A 29 3.57 -7.91 8.67
C LYS A 29 3.53 -6.47 8.19
N GLN A 30 4.17 -5.59 8.96
CA GLN A 30 4.55 -4.26 8.49
C GLN A 30 5.49 -4.37 7.28
N ALA A 31 5.30 -3.49 6.31
CA ALA A 31 6.18 -3.34 5.15
C ALA A 31 6.53 -1.86 4.98
N LYS A 32 7.82 -1.54 4.95
CA LYS A 32 8.32 -0.17 4.79
C LYS A 32 8.87 0.00 3.37
N PRO A 33 8.42 1.02 2.61
CA PRO A 33 8.90 1.26 1.26
C PRO A 33 10.38 1.67 1.21
N TYR A 34 10.88 2.40 2.23
CA TYR A 34 12.23 2.98 2.22
C TYR A 34 13.10 2.53 3.40
N GLY A 35 12.51 2.26 4.57
CA GLY A 35 13.25 1.91 5.78
C GLY A 35 14.04 3.07 6.40
N ASN A 36 13.72 4.31 6.01
CA ASN A 36 14.41 5.53 6.46
C ASN A 36 13.60 6.35 7.47
N GLY A 37 12.39 5.93 7.83
CA GLY A 37 11.55 6.58 8.84
C GLY A 37 10.93 7.91 8.40
N ASN A 38 10.87 8.21 7.10
CA ASN A 38 10.19 9.41 6.61
C ASN A 38 8.66 9.34 6.87
N ALA A 39 7.96 10.46 6.63
CA ALA A 39 6.54 10.59 6.97
C ALA A 39 5.59 9.63 6.22
N ILE A 40 6.05 8.98 5.16
CA ILE A 40 5.29 8.00 4.37
C ILE A 40 5.90 6.59 4.43
N ASP A 41 6.91 6.35 5.28
CA ASP A 41 7.67 5.09 5.34
C ASP A 41 6.94 4.01 6.15
N ASN A 42 5.72 3.69 5.72
CA ASN A 42 4.91 2.68 6.37
C ASN A 42 3.95 2.01 5.38
N GLY A 43 3.42 0.87 5.79
CA GLY A 43 2.61 0.00 4.96
C GLY A 43 2.46 -1.39 5.56
N VAL A 44 1.77 -2.26 4.82
CA VAL A 44 1.56 -3.66 5.21
C VAL A 44 1.72 -4.60 4.05
N GLN A 45 2.15 -5.82 4.36
CA GLN A 45 2.05 -6.96 3.45
C GLN A 45 0.76 -7.73 3.74
N LEU A 46 -0.05 -7.95 2.70
CA LEU A 46 -1.29 -8.72 2.75
C LEU A 46 -1.11 -10.04 2.00
N SER A 47 -1.77 -11.10 2.47
CA SER A 47 -1.88 -12.36 1.75
C SER A 47 -3.27 -12.97 1.95
N GLY A 48 -3.84 -13.51 0.87
CA GLY A 48 -5.18 -14.10 0.88
C GLY A 48 -5.77 -14.15 -0.53
N SER A 49 -6.77 -15.01 -0.74
CA SER A 49 -7.46 -15.16 -2.03
C SER A 49 -6.54 -15.41 -3.23
N GLY A 50 -5.39 -16.06 -3.03
CA GLY A 50 -4.38 -16.28 -4.07
C GLY A 50 -3.44 -15.10 -4.33
N PHE A 51 -3.64 -13.97 -3.65
CA PHE A 51 -2.82 -12.77 -3.79
C PHE A 51 -1.81 -12.63 -2.66
N CYS A 52 -0.65 -12.05 -2.98
CA CYS A 52 0.30 -11.51 -2.01
C CYS A 52 0.72 -10.13 -2.48
N ILE A 53 0.37 -9.09 -1.73
CA ILE A 53 0.66 -7.70 -2.09
C ILE A 53 1.30 -6.94 -0.93
N LYS A 54 2.02 -5.87 -1.24
CA LYS A 54 2.41 -4.83 -0.30
C LYS A 54 1.66 -3.55 -0.65
N MET A 55 1.04 -2.94 0.35
CA MET A 55 0.41 -1.63 0.24
C MET A 55 1.24 -0.63 1.05
N PHE A 56 1.78 0.38 0.37
CA PHE A 56 2.62 1.41 0.98
C PHE A 56 1.91 2.75 1.13
N TYR A 57 2.56 3.62 1.89
CA TYR A 57 2.12 4.97 2.23
C TYR A 57 0.83 4.99 3.04
N ILE A 58 0.60 3.93 3.83
CA ILE A 58 -0.57 3.85 4.70
C ILE A 58 -0.15 3.72 6.16
N LYS A 59 -0.90 4.35 7.05
CA LYS A 59 -0.88 4.08 8.49
C LYS A 59 -1.92 2.99 8.77
N PRO A 60 -1.51 1.72 8.94
CA PRO A 60 -2.46 0.65 9.11
C PRO A 60 -3.08 0.67 10.51
N VAL A 61 -4.30 0.14 10.63
CA VAL A 61 -4.99 -0.02 11.92
C VAL A 61 -4.36 -1.11 12.79
N LYS A 62 -3.71 -2.09 12.15
CA LYS A 62 -3.00 -3.22 12.77
C LYS A 62 -1.91 -3.73 11.82
N TYR A 63 -0.84 -4.32 12.36
CA TYR A 63 0.28 -4.84 11.55
C TYR A 63 0.25 -6.36 11.33
N GLN A 64 -0.72 -7.05 11.94
CA GLN A 64 -0.97 -8.48 11.76
C GLN A 64 -2.45 -8.79 11.99
N GLY A 65 -2.94 -9.88 11.42
CA GLY A 65 -4.28 -10.42 11.69
C GLY A 65 -5.18 -10.49 10.47
N SER A 66 -6.35 -11.12 10.61
CA SER A 66 -7.30 -11.33 9.51
C SER A 66 -7.97 -10.02 9.08
N ILE A 67 -8.29 -9.92 7.79
CA ILE A 67 -9.02 -8.82 7.17
C ILE A 67 -10.08 -9.37 6.22
N LYS A 68 -11.21 -8.67 6.08
CA LYS A 68 -12.23 -8.95 5.06
C LYS A 68 -12.14 -7.93 3.92
N LYS A 69 -12.50 -8.32 2.69
CA LYS A 69 -12.65 -7.38 1.57
C LYS A 69 -13.56 -6.21 2.00
N GLY A 70 -13.12 -4.97 1.74
CA GLY A 70 -13.84 -3.76 2.13
C GLY A 70 -13.68 -3.35 3.61
N GLU A 71 -12.94 -4.11 4.42
CA GLU A 71 -12.60 -3.69 5.79
C GLU A 71 -11.61 -2.53 5.76
N LYS A 72 -11.79 -1.54 6.65
CA LYS A 72 -10.80 -0.47 6.83
C LYS A 72 -9.46 -1.06 7.29
N ILE A 73 -8.41 -0.87 6.51
CA ILE A 73 -7.06 -1.33 6.85
C ILE A 73 -6.14 -0.21 7.30
N GLY A 74 -6.45 1.05 6.99
CA GLY A 74 -5.61 2.18 7.36
C GLY A 74 -6.10 3.51 6.82
N VAL A 75 -5.21 4.49 6.86
CA VAL A 75 -5.37 5.80 6.23
C VAL A 75 -4.13 6.15 5.41
N LEU A 76 -4.30 6.89 4.33
CA LEU A 76 -3.17 7.37 3.53
C LEU A 76 -2.32 8.36 4.34
N LEU A 77 -1.01 8.16 4.31
CA LEU A 77 -0.01 9.06 4.89
C LEU A 77 0.12 10.35 4.06
N PRO A 78 0.72 11.41 4.61
CA PRO A 78 0.77 12.69 3.90
C PRO A 78 1.83 12.69 2.79
N LEU A 79 1.49 12.18 1.60
CA LEU A 79 2.39 12.18 0.45
C LEU A 79 2.81 13.59 0.06
N GLN A 80 1.92 14.58 0.11
CA GLN A 80 2.24 15.98 -0.24
C GLN A 80 3.35 16.57 0.65
N ARG A 81 3.52 16.04 1.87
CA ARG A 81 4.58 16.48 2.78
C ARG A 81 5.97 16.00 2.35
N VAL A 82 6.04 14.85 1.67
CA VAL A 82 7.30 14.23 1.22
C VAL A 82 7.57 14.53 -0.25
N TYR A 83 6.53 14.46 -1.08
CA TYR A 83 6.55 14.71 -2.52
C TYR A 83 5.52 15.79 -2.87
N ARG A 84 5.94 17.06 -2.80
CA ARG A 84 5.06 18.18 -3.16
C ARG A 84 4.67 18.12 -4.65
N GLY A 85 3.37 18.19 -4.93
CA GLY A 85 2.83 18.20 -6.30
C GLY A 85 2.68 16.83 -6.94
N ILE A 86 2.91 15.74 -6.21
CA ILE A 86 2.57 14.39 -6.69
C ILE A 86 1.05 14.21 -6.71
N ILE A 87 0.51 13.33 -7.53
CA ILE A 87 -0.87 12.86 -7.34
C ILE A 87 -0.83 11.89 -6.16
N SER A 88 -1.54 12.19 -5.07
CA SER A 88 -1.57 11.30 -3.90
C SER A 88 -2.18 9.95 -4.26
N HIS A 89 -1.57 8.87 -3.76
CA HIS A 89 -1.92 7.49 -4.12
C HIS A 89 -1.46 6.49 -3.06
N VAL A 90 -2.12 5.33 -3.01
CA VAL A 90 -1.56 4.12 -2.39
C VAL A 90 -0.74 3.39 -3.45
N HIS A 91 0.51 3.07 -3.13
CA HIS A 91 1.32 2.20 -3.97
C HIS A 91 1.07 0.74 -3.61
N ILE A 92 0.61 -0.05 -4.58
CA ILE A 92 0.34 -1.48 -4.44
C ILE A 92 1.31 -2.26 -5.33
N GLN A 93 2.04 -3.21 -4.77
CA GLN A 93 2.90 -4.10 -5.56
C GLN A 93 2.73 -5.55 -5.13
N ASN A 94 2.82 -6.49 -6.09
CA ASN A 94 2.87 -7.90 -5.74
C ASN A 94 4.15 -8.24 -4.95
N CYS A 95 4.06 -9.25 -4.10
CA CYS A 95 5.19 -9.70 -3.29
C CYS A 95 6.37 -10.20 -4.13
N ASP A 96 6.07 -10.83 -5.27
CA ASP A 96 7.03 -11.34 -6.26
C ASP A 96 7.44 -10.30 -7.31
N LEU A 97 6.90 -9.08 -7.22
CA LEU A 97 7.14 -7.95 -8.12
C LEU A 97 6.65 -8.17 -9.58
N THR A 98 5.72 -9.11 -9.78
CA THR A 98 4.94 -9.20 -11.02
C THR A 98 3.99 -8.01 -11.16
N ASP A 99 3.52 -7.74 -12.37
CA ASP A 99 2.61 -6.62 -12.66
C ASP A 99 1.22 -6.88 -12.02
N PRO A 100 0.76 -6.03 -11.08
CA PRO A 100 -0.54 -6.19 -10.46
C PRO A 100 -1.70 -5.57 -11.27
N THR A 101 -1.42 -4.86 -12.38
CA THR A 101 -2.42 -4.14 -13.18
C THR A 101 -3.64 -4.98 -13.62
N PRO A 102 -3.49 -6.27 -14.01
CA PRO A 102 -4.63 -7.08 -14.43
C PRO A 102 -5.67 -7.39 -13.34
N TYR A 103 -5.37 -7.08 -12.07
CA TYR A 103 -6.21 -7.43 -10.92
C TYR A 103 -6.87 -6.22 -10.24
N LEU A 104 -6.79 -5.05 -10.87
CA LEU A 104 -7.41 -3.82 -10.39
C LEU A 104 -8.83 -3.63 -10.92
#